data_AF-A0A4R4Y0Y6-F1
#
_entry.id   AF-A0A4R4Y0Y6-F1
#
_cell.length_a   1.000
_cell.length_b   1.000
_cell.length_c   1.000
_cell.angle_alpha   90.00
_cell.angle_beta   90.00
_cell.angle_gamma   90.00
#
_symmetry.space_group_name_H-M   'P 1'
#
loop_
_entity.id
_entity.type
_entity.pdbx_description
1 polymer ?
#
loop_
_entity_poly.entity_id
_entity_poly.type
_entity_poly.pdbx_seq_one_letter_code
_entity_poly.pdbx_strand_id
1 'polypeptide(L)'
;MVPLSRRPHERTNAVDRPRSITTALLTALLTALIAVVAIAPSAVASPARTPFSASPAAPTEQVDQVPCEPHIGANATYHAHGAEFRTDAQGRPETAEATNLTRSEADRGPCQTKVGHMAPTAGYDGGHLIAATLHGVDQRYDLVPQWASVNRGLYQQMEAGAKKCLTAPGGKILRYSIQVTYPDATTVVPDRFLADVTVDTDGHPQQRLDLTFPNRRLDPAESQAIKTELNAGLRAAGCT
;
A
#
# COMPACT_ATOMS: atom_id res chain seq x y z
N MET A 1 54.12 5.20 -32.51
CA MET A 1 54.29 6.49 -33.22
C MET A 1 53.10 7.37 -32.88
N VAL A 2 53.36 8.49 -32.21
CA VAL A 2 52.44 9.59 -31.92
C VAL A 2 52.63 10.65 -33.02
N PRO A 3 51.58 11.36 -33.46
CA PRO A 3 51.41 12.77 -33.05
C PRO A 3 49.95 13.05 -32.63
N LEU A 4 49.67 13.63 -31.46
CA LEU A 4 49.78 15.05 -31.05
C LEU A 4 48.79 16.01 -31.74
N SER A 5 47.98 16.65 -30.88
CA SER A 5 47.71 18.11 -30.83
C SER A 5 46.33 18.60 -31.29
N ARG A 6 45.44 18.94 -30.33
CA ARG A 6 45.15 20.31 -29.82
C ARG A 6 43.75 20.38 -29.18
N ARG A 7 43.69 20.72 -27.88
CA ARG A 7 42.60 21.52 -27.25
C ARG A 7 42.97 23.02 -27.40
N PRO A 8 42.25 24.03 -26.85
CA PRO A 8 40.87 24.13 -26.32
C PRO A 8 40.10 25.35 -26.91
N HIS A 9 38.82 25.51 -26.58
CA HIS A 9 38.27 26.86 -26.38
C HIS A 9 37.22 26.88 -25.26
N GLU A 10 37.60 27.64 -24.24
CA GLU A 10 36.84 28.14 -23.10
C GLU A 10 36.03 29.36 -23.54
N ARG A 11 34.75 29.45 -23.13
CA ARG A 11 34.07 30.73 -22.88
C ARG A 11 33.13 30.61 -21.69
N THR A 12 33.56 31.27 -20.64
CA THR A 12 32.79 31.86 -19.55
C THR A 12 31.64 32.73 -20.07
N ASN A 13 30.55 32.82 -19.29
CA ASN A 13 29.87 34.08 -19.01
C ASN A 13 28.93 33.89 -17.81
N ALA A 14 29.35 34.45 -16.68
CA ALA A 14 28.48 34.88 -15.61
C ALA A 14 27.82 36.19 -16.05
N VAL A 15 26.52 36.36 -15.79
CA VAL A 15 25.87 37.68 -15.82
C VAL A 15 25.00 37.86 -14.58
N ASP A 16 25.43 38.85 -13.82
CA ASP A 16 24.80 39.72 -12.85
C ASP A 16 23.32 39.57 -12.46
N ARG A 17 23.13 39.64 -11.14
CA ARG A 17 21.94 40.19 -10.47
C ARG A 17 21.84 41.70 -10.72
N PRO A 18 20.62 42.24 -10.56
CA PRO A 18 20.47 43.38 -9.66
C PRO A 18 19.51 43.09 -8.50
N ARG A 19 19.91 43.59 -7.33
CA ARG A 19 19.05 43.89 -6.17
C ARG A 19 18.04 44.98 -6.57
N SER A 20 16.89 45.04 -5.89
CA SER A 20 16.65 45.99 -4.79
C SER A 20 15.21 46.53 -4.74
N ILE A 21 14.76 46.86 -3.51
CA ILE A 21 13.74 47.88 -3.13
C ILE A 21 12.28 47.40 -3.36
N THR A 22 11.29 47.45 -2.43
CA THR A 22 11.01 48.36 -1.32
C THR A 22 9.96 47.77 -0.36
N THR A 23 10.18 48.01 0.93
CA THR A 23 9.28 48.39 2.04
C THR A 23 7.83 48.76 1.72
N ALA A 24 6.87 48.27 2.52
CA ALA A 24 5.93 49.11 3.30
C ALA A 24 5.00 48.25 4.19
N LEU A 25 5.21 48.34 5.50
CA LEU A 25 4.18 48.09 6.51
C LEU A 25 3.06 49.13 6.36
N LEU A 26 1.81 48.74 6.58
CA LEU A 26 0.76 49.66 7.00
C LEU A 26 -0.14 48.98 8.04
N THR A 27 0.20 49.30 9.29
CA THR A 27 -0.66 49.25 10.47
C THR A 27 -1.74 50.33 10.35
N ALA A 28 -2.98 49.97 10.66
CA ALA A 28 -4.00 50.94 11.04
C ALA A 28 -4.70 50.44 12.31
N LEU A 29 -4.28 50.99 13.45
CA LEU A 29 -5.08 51.03 14.67
C LEU A 29 -6.25 52.00 14.44
N LEU A 30 -7.44 51.61 14.90
CA LEU A 30 -8.49 52.57 15.23
C LEU A 30 -8.97 52.30 16.66
N THR A 31 -8.60 53.21 17.55
CA THR A 31 -9.09 53.37 18.92
C THR A 31 -10.27 54.31 18.96
N ALA A 32 -11.24 54.00 19.83
CA ALA A 32 -12.27 54.84 20.49
C ALA A 32 -13.61 54.07 20.48
N LEU A 33 -14.43 53.99 21.51
CA LEU A 33 -14.57 54.81 22.71
C LEU A 33 -15.26 53.94 23.79
N ILE A 34 -14.85 54.11 25.05
CA ILE A 34 -15.46 53.46 26.22
C ILE A 34 -16.75 54.21 26.58
N ALA A 35 -17.88 53.51 26.62
CA ALA A 35 -19.08 53.95 27.32
C ALA A 35 -19.33 52.98 28.50
N VAL A 36 -19.12 53.49 29.71
CA VAL A 36 -19.47 52.79 30.95
C VAL A 36 -20.97 52.96 31.18
N VAL A 37 -21.71 51.86 31.12
CA VAL A 37 -23.08 51.79 31.65
C VAL A 37 -23.11 50.64 32.65
N ALA A 38 -23.27 50.98 33.92
CA ALA A 38 -23.54 50.04 34.98
C ALA A 38 -25.02 49.62 34.92
N ILE A 39 -25.28 48.33 34.66
CA ILE A 39 -26.62 47.74 34.77
C ILE A 39 -26.50 46.46 35.62
N ALA A 40 -27.38 46.35 36.59
CA ALA A 40 -27.49 45.32 37.62
C ALA A 40 -27.61 43.89 37.07
N PRO A 41 -27.26 42.85 37.85
CA PRO A 41 -27.30 41.46 37.39
C PRO A 41 -28.75 40.97 37.37
N SER A 42 -29.32 40.84 36.17
CA SER A 42 -30.47 39.97 35.95
C SER A 42 -29.94 38.62 35.48
N ALA A 43 -30.24 37.57 36.25
CA ALA A 43 -29.90 36.19 35.92
C ALA A 43 -30.61 35.79 34.60
N VAL A 44 -29.87 35.84 33.50
CA VAL A 44 -30.29 35.26 32.22
C VAL A 44 -29.78 33.82 32.22
N ALA A 45 -30.71 32.87 32.29
CA ALA A 45 -30.45 31.46 32.08
C ALA A 45 -29.70 31.29 30.74
N SER A 46 -28.51 30.71 30.81
CA SER A 46 -27.76 30.33 29.62
C SER A 46 -28.63 29.41 28.75
N PRO A 47 -28.74 29.63 27.42
CA PRO A 47 -29.21 28.57 26.56
C PRO A 47 -28.22 27.42 26.73
N ALA A 48 -28.72 26.28 27.19
CA ALA A 48 -27.94 25.05 27.22
C ALA A 48 -27.33 24.87 25.83
N ARG A 49 -25.99 24.87 25.75
CA ARG A 49 -25.29 24.37 24.59
C ARG A 49 -25.81 22.96 24.38
N THR A 50 -26.59 22.77 23.32
CA THR A 50 -26.85 21.45 22.79
C THR A 50 -25.50 20.76 22.64
N PRO A 51 -25.28 19.58 23.23
CA PRO A 51 -24.06 18.84 22.95
C PRO A 51 -24.01 18.67 21.44
N PHE A 52 -22.90 19.08 20.82
CA PHE A 52 -22.56 18.65 19.47
C PHE A 52 -22.77 17.14 19.46
N SER A 53 -23.76 16.65 18.72
CA SER A 53 -23.77 15.25 18.31
C SER A 53 -22.46 15.05 17.58
N ALA A 54 -21.53 14.37 18.25
CA ALA A 54 -20.40 13.79 17.58
C ALA A 54 -20.98 12.98 16.42
N SER A 55 -20.61 13.32 15.19
CA SER A 55 -20.75 12.39 14.07
C SER A 55 -20.25 11.03 14.56
N PRO A 56 -20.92 9.92 14.22
CA PRO A 56 -20.37 8.61 14.53
C PRO A 56 -18.96 8.59 13.94
N ALA A 57 -17.97 8.36 14.81
CA ALA A 57 -16.63 8.06 14.35
C ALA A 57 -16.75 7.01 13.25
N ALA A 58 -16.11 7.24 12.11
CA ALA A 58 -15.99 6.22 11.09
C ALA A 58 -15.60 4.91 11.80
N PRO A 59 -16.23 3.77 11.51
CA PRO A 59 -15.89 2.52 12.16
C PRO A 59 -14.39 2.35 12.01
N THR A 60 -13.68 2.32 13.14
CA THR A 60 -12.28 1.96 13.16
C THR A 60 -12.19 0.61 12.46
N GLU A 61 -11.50 0.57 11.31
CA GLU A 61 -11.27 -0.65 10.55
C GLU A 61 -10.80 -1.73 11.52
N GLN A 62 -11.69 -2.70 11.77
CA GLN A 62 -11.41 -3.76 12.70
C GLN A 62 -10.39 -4.69 12.06
N VAL A 63 -9.29 -4.94 12.76
CA VAL A 63 -8.27 -5.92 12.39
C VAL A 63 -8.38 -7.08 13.36
N ASP A 64 -8.80 -8.24 12.85
CA ASP A 64 -8.85 -9.46 13.66
C ASP A 64 -7.44 -9.86 14.11
N GLN A 65 -7.28 -10.16 15.39
CA GLN A 65 -5.99 -10.55 15.95
C GLN A 65 -5.92 -12.07 16.06
N VAL A 66 -4.84 -12.66 15.54
CA VAL A 66 -4.60 -14.11 15.62
C VAL A 66 -3.18 -14.38 16.12
N PRO A 67 -2.94 -15.52 16.80
CA PRO A 67 -1.59 -15.93 17.10
C PRO A 67 -0.82 -16.20 15.80
N CYS A 68 0.46 -15.84 15.78
CA CYS A 68 1.32 -16.16 14.65
C CYS A 68 1.77 -17.63 14.71
N GLU A 69 0.88 -18.56 14.36
CA GLU A 69 1.10 -20.01 14.45
C GLU A 69 1.04 -20.68 13.07
N PRO A 70 1.65 -21.87 12.88
CA PRO A 70 1.58 -22.57 11.59
C PRO A 70 0.15 -22.81 11.09
N HIS A 71 -0.79 -23.03 12.01
CA HIS A 71 -2.21 -23.19 11.73
C HIS A 71 -3.00 -22.27 12.66
N ILE A 72 -4.00 -21.60 12.12
CA ILE A 72 -4.96 -20.79 12.88
C ILE A 72 -6.36 -21.43 12.76
N GLY A 73 -7.45 -20.67 12.89
CA GLY A 73 -8.80 -21.23 12.74
C GLY A 73 -8.97 -21.90 11.38
N ALA A 74 -9.49 -23.13 11.37
CA ALA A 74 -9.80 -23.87 10.15
C ALA A 74 -11.10 -23.38 9.52
N ASN A 75 -11.14 -23.26 8.18
CA ASN A 75 -12.28 -22.72 7.42
C ASN A 75 -12.78 -21.39 8.00
N ALA A 76 -11.85 -20.56 8.48
CA ALA A 76 -12.16 -19.32 9.18
C ALA A 76 -12.12 -18.15 8.21
N THR A 77 -12.81 -17.07 8.59
CA THR A 77 -12.80 -15.79 7.90
C THR A 77 -12.30 -14.72 8.85
N TYR A 78 -11.33 -13.93 8.39
CA TYR A 78 -10.71 -12.83 9.12
C TYR A 78 -10.85 -11.54 8.32
N HIS A 79 -10.87 -10.42 9.02
CA HIS A 79 -10.99 -9.09 8.42
C HIS A 79 -9.85 -8.20 8.85
N ALA A 80 -9.31 -7.44 7.91
CA ALA A 80 -8.42 -6.33 8.19
C ALA A 80 -8.56 -5.28 7.10
N HIS A 81 -8.71 -4.03 7.51
CA HIS A 81 -8.69 -2.90 6.60
C HIS A 81 -9.60 -3.03 5.37
N GLY A 82 -10.85 -3.49 5.59
CA GLY A 82 -11.83 -3.70 4.52
C GLY A 82 -11.54 -4.89 3.60
N ALA A 83 -10.45 -5.62 3.82
CA ALA A 83 -10.14 -6.88 3.16
C ALA A 83 -10.64 -8.08 3.98
N GLU A 84 -11.00 -9.15 3.26
CA GLU A 84 -11.39 -10.43 3.82
C GLU A 84 -10.31 -11.48 3.52
N PHE A 85 -10.00 -12.29 4.52
CA PHE A 85 -9.02 -13.37 4.44
C PHE A 85 -9.70 -14.68 4.84
N ARG A 86 -9.40 -15.77 4.12
CA ARG A 86 -9.92 -17.09 4.46
C ARG A 86 -8.80 -18.08 4.65
N THR A 87 -9.06 -19.05 5.51
CA THR A 87 -8.19 -20.20 5.71
C THR A 87 -8.85 -21.49 5.24
N ASP A 88 -8.03 -22.47 4.87
CA ASP A 88 -8.50 -23.80 4.51
C ASP A 88 -8.86 -24.66 5.74
N ALA A 89 -9.22 -25.91 5.50
CA ALA A 89 -9.59 -26.87 6.54
C ALA A 89 -8.43 -27.23 7.51
N GLN A 90 -7.18 -26.92 7.16
CA GLN A 90 -6.02 -27.08 8.02
C GLN A 90 -5.73 -25.79 8.82
N GLY A 91 -6.41 -24.69 8.55
CA GLY A 91 -6.15 -23.40 9.18
C GLY A 91 -4.96 -22.66 8.55
N ARG A 92 -4.65 -22.93 7.28
CA ARG A 92 -3.63 -22.21 6.52
C ARG A 92 -4.31 -21.13 5.67
N PRO A 93 -3.69 -19.96 5.45
CA PRO A 93 -4.24 -18.93 4.55
C PRO A 93 -4.51 -19.51 3.17
N GLU A 94 -5.68 -19.23 2.62
CA GLU A 94 -6.09 -19.73 1.31
C GLU A 94 -6.39 -18.57 0.36
N THR A 95 -7.11 -17.55 0.82
CA THR A 95 -7.47 -16.39 0.01
C THR A 95 -7.34 -15.08 0.77
N ALA A 96 -6.97 -14.02 0.05
CA ALA A 96 -7.13 -12.63 0.47
C ALA A 96 -7.90 -11.88 -0.63
N GLU A 97 -8.98 -11.22 -0.26
CA GLU A 97 -9.84 -10.46 -1.17
C GLU A 97 -10.07 -9.04 -0.64
N ALA A 98 -9.85 -8.05 -1.50
CA ALA A 98 -10.17 -6.66 -1.21
C ALA A 98 -10.88 -6.01 -2.40
N THR A 99 -11.89 -5.20 -2.09
CA THR A 99 -12.51 -4.28 -3.03
C THR A 99 -12.11 -2.86 -2.67
N ASN A 100 -11.79 -2.02 -3.67
CA ASN A 100 -11.35 -0.64 -3.45
C ASN A 100 -10.08 -0.54 -2.58
N LEU A 101 -9.10 -1.40 -2.86
CA LEU A 101 -7.81 -1.39 -2.17
C LEU A 101 -7.19 0.01 -2.22
N THR A 102 -6.67 0.49 -1.10
CA THR A 102 -5.98 1.79 -1.01
C THR A 102 -4.51 1.62 -0.74
N ARG A 103 -3.74 2.68 -0.98
CA ARG A 103 -2.33 2.73 -0.59
C ARG A 103 -2.22 3.01 0.91
N SER A 104 -1.32 2.32 1.58
CA SER A 104 -0.92 2.57 2.96
C SER A 104 0.59 2.75 3.10
N GLU A 105 1.00 3.05 4.32
CA GLU A 105 2.38 2.87 4.78
C GLU A 105 2.55 1.50 5.44
N ALA A 106 3.78 0.98 5.42
CA ALA A 106 4.06 -0.37 5.89
C ALA A 106 4.16 -0.44 7.41
N ASP A 107 3.19 -1.09 8.05
CA ASP A 107 3.32 -1.58 9.41
C ASP A 107 4.00 -2.95 9.39
N ARG A 108 5.09 -3.08 10.17
CA ARG A 108 5.88 -4.32 10.23
C ARG A 108 5.82 -4.89 11.64
N GLY A 109 5.69 -6.20 11.74
CA GLY A 109 5.76 -6.89 13.01
C GLY A 109 6.58 -8.18 12.95
N PRO A 110 6.61 -8.94 14.06
CA PRO A 110 7.44 -10.13 14.19
C PRO A 110 6.89 -11.35 13.44
N CYS A 111 5.60 -11.35 13.06
CA CYS A 111 4.97 -12.53 12.47
C CYS A 111 5.55 -12.85 11.09
N GLN A 112 5.83 -11.83 10.28
CA GLN A 112 6.41 -11.98 8.96
C GLN A 112 7.69 -12.84 8.98
N THR A 113 8.65 -12.50 9.85
CA THR A 113 9.89 -13.27 9.98
C THR A 113 9.61 -14.70 10.47
N LYS A 114 8.69 -14.85 11.45
CA LYS A 114 8.31 -16.17 11.98
C LYS A 114 7.73 -17.07 10.90
N VAL A 115 6.84 -16.54 10.06
CA VAL A 115 6.21 -17.27 8.95
C VAL A 115 7.23 -17.73 7.91
N GLY A 116 8.20 -16.89 7.55
CA GLY A 116 9.30 -17.31 6.65
C GLY A 116 10.06 -18.53 7.19
N HIS A 117 10.27 -18.58 8.52
CA HIS A 117 10.92 -19.71 9.20
C HIS A 117 10.02 -20.94 9.42
N MET A 118 8.74 -20.88 9.05
CA MET A 118 7.87 -22.07 9.06
C MET A 118 8.14 -23.01 7.89
N ALA A 119 8.86 -22.55 6.85
CA ALA A 119 9.29 -23.41 5.76
C ALA A 119 10.35 -24.43 6.24
N PRO A 120 10.37 -25.67 5.69
CA PRO A 120 11.31 -26.71 6.10
C PRO A 120 12.76 -26.41 5.71
N THR A 121 12.98 -25.46 4.80
CA THR A 121 14.29 -25.06 4.30
C THR A 121 14.45 -23.55 4.31
N ALA A 122 15.69 -23.07 4.41
CA ALA A 122 15.99 -21.67 4.17
C ALA A 122 15.63 -21.23 2.74
N GLY A 123 15.48 -19.91 2.54
CA GLY A 123 15.15 -19.31 1.24
C GLY A 123 13.72 -18.80 1.12
N TYR A 124 12.93 -18.89 2.19
CA TYR A 124 11.59 -18.31 2.28
C TYR A 124 11.59 -17.06 3.18
N ASP A 125 10.83 -16.06 2.77
CA ASP A 125 10.41 -14.94 3.61
C ASP A 125 8.97 -15.17 4.09
N GLY A 126 8.49 -14.39 5.06
CA GLY A 126 7.06 -14.18 5.22
C GLY A 126 6.55 -13.25 4.11
N GLY A 127 5.92 -13.82 3.10
CA GLY A 127 5.27 -13.06 2.03
C GLY A 127 3.85 -12.71 2.44
N HIS A 128 3.46 -11.46 2.21
CA HIS A 128 2.07 -11.08 2.41
C HIS A 128 1.21 -11.52 1.22
N LEU A 129 -0.07 -11.82 1.45
CA LEU A 129 -1.03 -11.93 0.35
C LEU A 129 -1.39 -10.52 -0.13
N ILE A 130 -1.74 -9.62 0.78
CA ILE A 130 -1.87 -8.19 0.49
C ILE A 130 -0.67 -7.45 1.09
N ALA A 131 0.08 -6.69 0.30
CA ALA A 131 1.26 -5.99 0.80
C ALA A 131 0.95 -5.08 2.00
N ALA A 132 1.87 -4.96 2.96
CA ALA A 132 1.75 -3.97 4.05
C ALA A 132 1.61 -2.51 3.55
N THR A 133 2.09 -2.20 2.33
CA THR A 133 1.89 -0.88 1.69
C THR A 133 0.54 -0.72 0.96
N LEU A 134 -0.31 -1.72 1.08
CA LEU A 134 -1.67 -1.83 0.55
C LEU A 134 -2.64 -2.25 1.67
N HIS A 135 -2.36 -1.87 2.92
CA HIS A 135 -3.09 -2.25 4.14
C HIS A 135 -3.07 -3.75 4.50
N GLY A 136 -2.12 -4.50 3.96
CA GLY A 136 -1.77 -5.81 4.50
C GLY A 136 -1.32 -5.75 5.95
N VAL A 137 -1.47 -6.86 6.65
CA VAL A 137 -1.24 -6.93 8.09
C VAL A 137 -0.20 -7.98 8.47
N ASP A 138 0.51 -7.73 9.58
CA ASP A 138 1.42 -8.71 10.18
C ASP A 138 0.67 -9.79 10.97
N GLN A 139 -0.35 -10.39 10.35
CA GLN A 139 -1.17 -11.45 10.94
C GLN A 139 -1.05 -12.72 10.10
N ARG A 140 -1.17 -13.86 10.76
CA ARG A 140 -0.93 -15.16 10.12
C ARG A 140 -1.85 -15.41 8.91
N TYR A 141 -3.08 -14.89 8.92
CA TYR A 141 -4.05 -15.05 7.82
C TYR A 141 -3.65 -14.30 6.54
N ASP A 142 -2.74 -13.33 6.60
CA ASP A 142 -2.23 -12.58 5.45
C ASP A 142 -0.77 -12.95 5.12
N LEU A 143 -0.15 -13.86 5.86
CA LEU A 143 1.27 -14.20 5.71
C LEU A 143 1.43 -15.67 5.36
N VAL A 144 2.24 -15.98 4.36
CA VAL A 144 2.66 -17.37 4.02
C VAL A 144 4.17 -17.45 3.79
N PRO A 145 4.79 -18.63 3.97
CA PRO A 145 6.17 -18.81 3.52
C PRO A 145 6.23 -18.63 2.00
N GLN A 146 6.91 -17.58 1.55
CA GLN A 146 7.04 -17.24 0.15
C GLN A 146 8.51 -17.24 -0.26
N TRP A 147 8.83 -17.91 -1.36
CA TRP A 147 10.19 -18.03 -1.85
C TRP A 147 10.77 -16.63 -2.09
N ALA A 148 11.93 -16.38 -1.51
CA ALA A 148 12.52 -15.05 -1.36
C ALA A 148 12.65 -14.27 -2.68
N SER A 149 13.04 -14.94 -3.76
CA SER A 149 13.17 -14.30 -5.08
C SER A 149 11.84 -14.02 -5.77
N VAL A 150 10.77 -14.74 -5.38
CA VAL A 150 9.40 -14.46 -5.87
C VAL A 150 8.82 -13.29 -5.09
N ASN A 151 8.88 -13.36 -3.74
CA ASN A 151 8.42 -12.31 -2.82
C ASN A 151 9.03 -10.94 -3.18
N ARG A 152 10.36 -10.83 -3.14
CA ARG A 152 11.09 -9.57 -3.40
C ARG A 152 11.28 -9.26 -4.89
N GLY A 153 10.70 -10.08 -5.76
CA GLY A 153 10.90 -10.01 -7.20
C GLY A 153 9.60 -9.71 -7.93
N LEU A 154 8.97 -10.75 -8.47
CA LEU A 154 7.76 -10.62 -9.28
C LEU A 154 6.56 -10.19 -8.45
N TYR A 155 6.41 -10.73 -7.24
CA TYR A 155 5.28 -10.42 -6.37
C TYR A 155 5.34 -8.95 -5.94
N GLN A 156 6.49 -8.49 -5.44
CA GLN A 156 6.73 -7.07 -5.16
C GLN A 156 6.51 -6.16 -6.38
N GLN A 157 6.86 -6.61 -7.59
CA GLN A 157 6.58 -5.83 -8.81
C GLN A 157 5.09 -5.69 -9.09
N MET A 158 4.30 -6.74 -8.86
CA MET A 158 2.83 -6.68 -8.96
C MET A 158 2.25 -5.70 -7.94
N GLU A 159 2.67 -5.79 -6.67
CA GLU A 159 2.24 -4.86 -5.61
C GLU A 159 2.63 -3.41 -5.92
N ALA A 160 3.85 -3.19 -6.43
CA ALA A 160 4.29 -1.88 -6.88
C ALA A 160 3.47 -1.37 -8.08
N GLY A 161 3.10 -2.24 -9.01
CA GLY A 161 2.21 -1.95 -10.12
C GLY A 161 0.81 -1.51 -9.65
N ALA A 162 0.22 -2.25 -8.71
CA ALA A 162 -1.07 -1.88 -8.10
C ALA A 162 -1.00 -0.49 -7.45
N LYS A 163 0.08 -0.18 -6.71
CA LYS A 163 0.30 1.16 -6.14
C LYS A 163 0.41 2.24 -7.21
N LYS A 164 1.05 1.96 -8.35
CA LYS A 164 1.11 2.92 -9.46
C LYS A 164 -0.27 3.16 -10.06
N CYS A 165 -1.08 2.10 -10.24
CA CYS A 165 -2.46 2.23 -10.69
C CYS A 165 -3.27 3.15 -9.77
N LEU A 166 -3.14 2.99 -8.45
CA LEU A 166 -3.81 3.85 -7.46
C LEU A 166 -3.38 5.33 -7.53
N THR A 167 -2.20 5.62 -8.08
CA THR A 167 -1.72 7.00 -8.27
C THR A 167 -2.03 7.57 -9.65
N ALA A 168 -2.51 6.74 -10.58
CA ALA A 168 -2.92 7.21 -11.90
C ALA A 168 -4.20 8.05 -11.78
N PRO A 169 -4.48 8.97 -12.73
CA PRO A 169 -5.74 9.71 -12.77
C PRO A 169 -6.93 8.74 -12.74
N GLY A 170 -7.89 8.96 -11.83
CA GLY A 170 -9.06 8.09 -11.65
C GLY A 170 -8.77 6.69 -11.06
N GLY A 171 -7.52 6.42 -10.68
CA GLY A 171 -6.98 5.10 -10.32
C GLY A 171 -7.73 4.31 -9.25
N LYS A 172 -8.58 3.38 -9.71
CA LYS A 172 -9.30 2.27 -9.04
C LYS A 172 -8.51 0.95 -8.98
N ILE A 173 -8.42 0.29 -7.82
CA ILE A 173 -8.32 -1.17 -7.76
C ILE A 173 -9.69 -1.73 -7.41
N LEU A 174 -10.42 -2.24 -8.41
CA LEU A 174 -11.80 -2.71 -8.25
C LEU A 174 -11.86 -4.08 -7.57
N ARG A 175 -10.86 -4.93 -7.82
CA ARG A 175 -10.68 -6.24 -7.19
C ARG A 175 -9.20 -6.50 -6.99
N TYR A 176 -8.82 -6.94 -5.80
CA TYR A 176 -7.51 -7.51 -5.52
C TYR A 176 -7.72 -8.85 -4.83
N SER A 177 -7.49 -9.93 -5.57
CA SER A 177 -7.76 -11.29 -5.10
C SER A 177 -6.49 -12.11 -5.24
N ILE A 178 -6.00 -12.63 -4.13
CA ILE A 178 -4.88 -13.57 -4.10
C ILE A 178 -5.40 -14.89 -3.56
N GLN A 179 -5.19 -15.96 -4.29
CA GLN A 179 -5.40 -17.32 -3.83
C GLN A 179 -4.06 -18.04 -3.77
N VAL A 180 -3.82 -18.80 -2.71
CA VAL A 180 -2.68 -19.71 -2.61
C VAL A 180 -3.14 -21.15 -2.66
N THR A 181 -2.31 -22.02 -3.23
CA THR A 181 -2.55 -23.47 -3.23
C THR A 181 -1.47 -24.21 -2.49
N TYR A 182 -1.83 -25.33 -1.87
CA TYR A 182 -0.90 -26.21 -1.17
C TYR A 182 -0.82 -27.55 -1.89
N PRO A 183 0.38 -28.15 -2.01
CA PRO A 183 0.56 -29.42 -2.71
C PRO A 183 -0.05 -30.61 -1.95
N ASP A 184 -0.21 -30.49 -0.64
CA ASP A 184 -0.80 -31.49 0.24
C ASP A 184 -1.38 -30.85 1.50
N ALA A 185 -1.99 -31.65 2.38
CA ALA A 185 -2.62 -31.19 3.63
C ALA A 185 -1.66 -31.04 4.82
N THR A 186 -0.36 -31.26 4.64
CA THR A 186 0.64 -31.32 5.74
C THR A 186 1.59 -30.13 5.75
N THR A 187 1.92 -29.59 4.57
CA THR A 187 2.82 -28.44 4.47
C THR A 187 2.10 -27.12 4.78
N VAL A 188 2.82 -26.15 5.35
CA VAL A 188 2.35 -24.76 5.47
C VAL A 188 2.93 -23.85 4.39
N VAL A 189 3.72 -24.40 3.47
CA VAL A 189 4.30 -23.69 2.33
C VAL A 189 3.40 -23.91 1.11
N PRO A 190 2.79 -22.86 0.55
CA PRO A 190 2.03 -23.00 -0.68
C PRO A 190 2.97 -23.30 -1.86
N ASP A 191 2.47 -23.96 -2.91
CA ASP A 191 3.24 -24.21 -4.14
C ASP A 191 3.04 -23.12 -5.21
N ARG A 192 1.97 -22.32 -5.08
CA ARG A 192 1.57 -21.32 -6.06
C ARG A 192 0.73 -20.20 -5.45
N PHE A 193 0.82 -19.03 -6.07
CA PHE A 193 -0.08 -17.90 -5.90
C PHE A 193 -0.80 -17.63 -7.23
N LEU A 194 -2.11 -17.40 -7.15
CA LEU A 194 -2.97 -16.97 -8.23
C LEU A 194 -3.44 -15.56 -7.90
N ALA A 195 -3.06 -14.58 -8.70
CA ALA A 195 -3.43 -13.19 -8.50
C ALA A 195 -4.41 -12.75 -9.57
N ASP A 196 -5.54 -12.22 -9.14
CA ASP A 196 -6.58 -11.62 -9.98
C ASP A 196 -6.80 -10.18 -9.52
N VAL A 197 -6.23 -9.23 -10.28
CA VAL A 197 -6.27 -7.80 -9.97
C VAL A 197 -7.00 -7.06 -11.09
N THR A 198 -8.12 -6.44 -10.76
CA THR A 198 -8.87 -5.59 -11.70
C THR A 198 -8.61 -4.12 -11.40
N VAL A 199 -8.16 -3.39 -12.41
CA VAL A 199 -7.74 -1.99 -12.31
C VAL A 199 -8.53 -1.11 -13.27
N ASP A 200 -8.85 0.09 -12.84
CA ASP A 200 -9.58 1.10 -13.59
C ASP A 200 -8.86 2.44 -13.48
N THR A 201 -8.58 3.09 -14.60
CA THR A 201 -7.87 4.38 -14.65
C THR A 201 -8.45 5.23 -15.76
N ASP A 202 -8.41 6.56 -15.59
CA ASP A 202 -8.98 7.47 -16.57
C ASP A 202 -8.20 7.41 -17.89
N GLY A 203 -8.92 7.35 -19.00
CA GLY A 203 -8.32 7.35 -20.34
C GLY A 203 -7.75 6.02 -20.80
N HIS A 204 -7.89 4.96 -20.01
CA HIS A 204 -7.50 3.60 -20.36
C HIS A 204 -8.68 2.62 -20.20
N PRO A 205 -8.75 1.55 -21.00
CA PRO A 205 -9.73 0.50 -20.77
C PRO A 205 -9.42 -0.24 -19.46
N GLN A 206 -10.44 -0.55 -18.67
CA GLN A 206 -10.32 -1.39 -17.49
C GLN A 206 -9.53 -2.67 -17.82
N GLN A 207 -8.53 -2.99 -16.99
CA GLN A 207 -7.70 -4.19 -17.18
C GLN A 207 -7.92 -5.18 -16.04
N ARG A 208 -7.82 -6.46 -16.38
CA ARG A 208 -7.72 -7.57 -15.43
C ARG A 208 -6.34 -8.21 -15.60
N LEU A 209 -5.58 -8.25 -14.52
CA LEU A 209 -4.27 -8.91 -14.43
C LEU A 209 -4.50 -10.26 -13.76
N ASP A 210 -4.36 -11.34 -14.52
CA ASP A 210 -4.46 -12.72 -14.05
C ASP A 210 -3.05 -13.33 -14.12
N LEU A 211 -2.40 -13.52 -12.98
CA LEU A 211 -1.00 -13.93 -12.90
C LEU A 211 -0.86 -15.15 -11.99
N THR A 212 -0.05 -16.11 -12.44
CA THR A 212 0.35 -17.26 -11.63
C THR A 212 1.83 -17.13 -11.24
N PHE A 213 2.11 -17.20 -9.93
CA PHE A 213 3.46 -17.21 -9.40
C PHE A 213 3.77 -18.58 -8.76
N PRO A 214 4.67 -19.39 -9.35
CA PRO A 214 5.16 -20.59 -8.66
C PRO A 214 5.97 -20.19 -7.42
N ASN A 215 5.72 -20.85 -6.29
CA ASN A 215 6.39 -20.53 -5.02
C ASN A 215 7.73 -21.27 -4.86
N ARG A 216 8.62 -21.06 -5.82
CA ARG A 216 9.94 -21.69 -5.86
C ARG A 216 10.94 -20.77 -6.54
N ARG A 217 12.19 -21.20 -6.59
CA ARG A 217 13.16 -20.57 -7.49
C ARG A 217 12.67 -20.71 -8.94
N LEU A 218 12.52 -19.56 -9.60
CA LEU A 218 12.24 -19.48 -11.03
C LEU A 218 13.56 -19.38 -11.78
N ASP A 219 13.60 -20.00 -12.96
CA ASP A 219 14.68 -19.71 -13.90
C ASP A 219 14.48 -18.31 -14.54
N PRO A 220 15.52 -17.75 -15.18
CA PRO A 220 15.41 -16.43 -15.79
C PRO A 220 14.32 -16.29 -16.86
N ALA A 221 14.03 -17.36 -17.61
CA ALA A 221 13.05 -17.32 -18.69
C ALA A 221 11.63 -17.31 -18.15
N GLU A 222 11.32 -18.16 -17.17
CA GLU A 222 10.04 -18.14 -16.44
C GLU A 222 9.79 -16.78 -15.80
N SER A 223 10.80 -16.26 -15.08
CA SER A 223 10.69 -14.95 -14.42
C SER A 223 10.45 -13.82 -15.42
N GLN A 224 11.16 -13.86 -16.55
CA GLN A 224 10.98 -12.86 -17.60
C GLN A 224 9.61 -12.95 -18.27
N ALA A 225 9.06 -14.15 -18.47
CA ALA A 225 7.74 -14.33 -19.07
C ALA A 225 6.64 -13.68 -18.20
N ILE A 226 6.60 -14.01 -16.90
CA ILE A 226 5.63 -13.44 -15.96
C ILE A 226 5.80 -11.92 -15.86
N LYS A 227 7.05 -11.45 -15.83
CA LYS A 227 7.35 -10.01 -15.81
C LYS A 227 6.86 -9.30 -17.06
N THR A 228 7.00 -9.90 -18.25
CA THR A 228 6.52 -9.33 -19.50
C THR A 228 5.00 -9.19 -19.48
N GLU A 229 4.30 -10.23 -19.03
CA GLU A 229 2.84 -10.26 -18.92
C GLU A 229 2.33 -9.18 -17.94
N LEU A 230 2.88 -9.14 -16.72
CA LEU A 230 2.55 -8.11 -15.72
C LEU A 230 2.76 -6.70 -16.28
N ASN A 231 3.91 -6.44 -16.91
CA ASN A 231 4.21 -5.11 -17.44
C ASN A 231 3.32 -4.72 -18.63
N ALA A 232 2.91 -5.68 -19.46
CA ALA A 232 1.99 -5.44 -20.55
C ALA A 232 0.61 -5.00 -20.01
N GLY A 233 0.08 -5.72 -19.02
CA GLY A 233 -1.19 -5.38 -18.39
C GLY A 233 -1.15 -4.03 -17.66
N LEU A 234 -0.10 -3.75 -16.89
CA LEU A 234 0.07 -2.45 -16.22
C LEU A 234 0.17 -1.29 -17.22
N ARG A 235 0.85 -1.47 -18.37
CA ARG A 235 0.90 -0.46 -19.44
C ARG A 235 -0.47 -0.25 -20.08
N ALA A 236 -1.21 -1.32 -20.37
CA ALA A 236 -2.55 -1.24 -20.92
C ALA A 236 -3.50 -0.46 -19.99
N ALA A 237 -3.29 -0.61 -18.67
CA ALA A 237 -4.02 0.10 -17.63
C ALA A 237 -3.51 1.51 -17.31
N GLY A 238 -2.47 2.02 -17.98
CA GLY A 238 -1.93 3.36 -17.68
C GLY A 238 -1.17 3.47 -16.35
N CYS A 239 -0.75 2.35 -15.75
CA CYS A 239 -0.11 2.29 -14.44
C CYS A 239 1.43 2.33 -14.48
N THR A 240 2.02 3.16 -15.34
CA THR A 240 3.48 3.15 -15.61
C THR A 240 4.26 4.21 -14.88
#